data_AF-A0A4P5SEJ2-F1
#
_entry.id   AF-A0A4P5SEJ2-F1
#
_cell.length_a   1.000
_cell.length_b   1.000
_cell.length_c   1.000
_cell.angle_alpha   90.00
_cell.angle_beta   90.00
_cell.angle_gamma   90.00
#
_symmetry.space_group_name_H-M   'P 1'
#
loop_
_entity.id
_entity.type
_entity.pdbx_description
1 polymer ?
#
loop_
_entity_poly.entity_id
_entity_poly.type
_entity_poly.pdbx_seq_one_letter_code
_entity_poly.pdbx_strand_id
1 'polypeptide(L)'
;MSDTSETKVSIIGTVKIVWKLFTNSDRIAFTRIVVMVIIGMFLETISLGIVVPIIGILTQDDYQQKYPFIVDIFGSLSREELISAVMVAMVLIYVVRSLFLFWSLWIQKGFSASVSGRLSQSLFSTYLRQPYMFHLQRNSSTLMRNAKNATAIVTCGVDPFLVLLTDGLVAIAMFALLIAVEPVGTLAVLLVFGISTFVFHAVGIWNINFRVSKNHSSTNRQLGLSS
;
A
#
# COMPACT_ATOMS: atom_id res chain seq x y z
N MET A 1 35.20 -13.33 24.96
CA MET A 1 35.11 -13.68 23.53
C MET A 1 33.67 -14.10 23.27
N SER A 2 32.79 -13.14 23.00
CA SER A 2 31.35 -13.37 22.81
C SER A 2 31.09 -13.82 21.38
N ASP A 3 30.64 -15.06 21.23
CA ASP A 3 30.14 -15.62 19.98
C ASP A 3 28.83 -14.89 19.62
N THR A 4 28.95 -13.82 18.83
CA THR A 4 27.85 -13.17 18.12
C THR A 4 27.76 -13.78 16.73
N SER A 5 27.47 -15.07 16.64
CA SER A 5 26.94 -15.67 15.41
C SER A 5 25.53 -15.15 15.20
N GLU A 6 25.46 -13.97 14.58
CA GLU A 6 24.23 -13.38 14.06
C GLU A 6 23.42 -14.43 13.31
N THR A 7 22.27 -14.75 13.87
CA THR A 7 21.27 -15.59 13.23
C THR A 7 20.78 -14.84 12.01
N LYS A 8 21.40 -15.09 10.83
CA LYS A 8 20.84 -14.67 9.54
C LYS A 8 19.56 -15.46 9.31
N VAL A 9 18.48 -15.01 9.94
CA VAL A 9 17.14 -15.49 9.64
C VAL A 9 16.88 -15.11 8.20
N SER A 10 17.00 -16.08 7.30
CA SER A 10 16.70 -15.89 5.88
C SER A 10 15.26 -15.43 5.74
N ILE A 11 15.05 -14.27 5.10
CA ILE A 11 13.71 -13.67 4.85
C ILE A 11 12.76 -14.70 4.23
N ILE A 12 13.30 -15.58 3.38
CA ILE A 12 12.58 -16.66 2.70
C ILE A 12 12.03 -17.69 3.71
N GLY A 13 12.81 -18.00 4.77
CA GLY A 13 12.39 -18.89 5.84
C GLY A 13 11.22 -18.31 6.64
N THR A 14 11.27 -17.02 6.96
CA THR A 14 10.21 -16.31 7.69
C THR A 14 8.91 -16.28 6.89
N VAL A 15 8.97 -15.97 5.59
CA VAL A 15 7.80 -15.97 4.70
C VAL A 15 7.17 -17.36 4.61
N LYS A 16 7.99 -18.41 4.50
CA LYS A 16 7.51 -19.80 4.44
C LYS A 16 6.81 -20.22 5.73
N ILE A 17 7.30 -19.77 6.89
CA ILE A 17 6.67 -20.03 8.19
C ILE A 17 5.32 -19.32 8.30
N VAL A 18 5.25 -18.03 7.91
CA VAL A 18 3.99 -17.26 7.89
C VAL A 18 2.97 -17.90 6.93
N TRP A 19 3.40 -18.34 5.75
CA TRP A 19 2.53 -19.02 4.78
C TRP A 19 2.02 -20.38 5.28
N LYS A 20 2.80 -21.05 6.13
CA LYS A 20 2.40 -22.32 6.77
C LYS A 20 1.43 -22.11 7.95
N LEU A 21 1.44 -20.93 8.56
CA LEU A 21 0.48 -20.53 9.59
C LEU A 21 -0.90 -20.17 8.99
N PHE A 22 -0.96 -19.82 7.72
CA PHE A 22 -2.22 -19.56 7.02
C PHE A 22 -2.98 -20.87 6.77
N THR A 23 -4.23 -20.91 7.23
CA THR A 23 -5.14 -22.05 6.99
C THR A 23 -5.55 -22.07 5.52
N ASN A 24 -5.99 -23.22 4.98
CA ASN A 24 -6.47 -23.31 3.59
C ASN A 24 -7.61 -22.31 3.28
N SER A 25 -8.46 -22.01 4.26
CA SER A 25 -9.49 -20.97 4.16
C SER A 25 -8.90 -19.56 3.96
N ASP A 26 -7.74 -19.28 4.55
CA ASP A 26 -7.09 -17.96 4.49
C ASP A 26 -6.44 -17.72 3.14
N ARG A 27 -5.94 -18.78 2.51
CA ARG A 27 -5.37 -18.71 1.16
C ARG A 27 -6.43 -18.37 0.13
N ILE A 28 -7.63 -18.98 0.22
CA ILE A 28 -8.75 -18.67 -0.68
C ILE A 28 -9.22 -17.22 -0.46
N ALA A 29 -9.33 -16.78 0.79
CA ALA A 29 -9.69 -15.40 1.10
C ALA A 29 -8.65 -14.40 0.57
N PHE A 30 -7.36 -14.70 0.70
CA PHE A 30 -6.27 -13.90 0.16
C PHE A 30 -6.33 -13.81 -1.38
N THR A 31 -6.52 -14.93 -2.08
CA THR A 31 -6.67 -14.92 -3.55
C THR A 31 -7.86 -14.06 -3.99
N ARG A 32 -8.99 -14.14 -3.28
CA ARG A 32 -10.16 -13.28 -3.54
C ARG A 32 -9.84 -11.79 -3.35
N ILE A 33 -9.05 -11.43 -2.34
CA ILE A 33 -8.58 -10.05 -2.14
C ILE A 33 -7.71 -9.61 -3.31
N VAL A 34 -6.75 -10.42 -3.75
CA VAL A 34 -5.87 -10.08 -4.89
C VAL A 34 -6.69 -9.84 -6.15
N VAL A 35 -7.70 -10.68 -6.43
CA VAL A 35 -8.61 -10.47 -7.57
C VAL A 35 -9.38 -9.16 -7.42
N MET A 36 -9.89 -8.84 -6.23
CA MET A 36 -10.58 -7.56 -5.97
C MET A 36 -9.65 -6.36 -6.17
N VAL A 37 -8.38 -6.47 -5.80
CA VAL A 37 -7.38 -5.41 -6.01
C VAL A 37 -7.14 -5.18 -7.50
N ILE A 38 -7.01 -6.25 -8.29
CA ILE A 38 -6.83 -6.14 -9.75
C ILE A 38 -8.05 -5.48 -10.39
N ILE A 39 -9.26 -5.89 -10.03
CA ILE A 39 -10.51 -5.25 -10.51
C ILE A 39 -10.56 -3.78 -10.08
N GLY A 40 -10.18 -3.49 -8.83
CA GLY A 40 -10.09 -2.13 -8.31
C GLY A 40 -9.16 -1.28 -9.16
N MET A 41 -7.94 -1.75 -9.42
CA MET A 41 -6.97 -1.08 -10.27
C MET A 41 -7.55 -0.72 -11.65
N PHE A 42 -8.25 -1.65 -12.33
CA PHE A 42 -8.90 -1.34 -13.61
C PHE A 42 -9.98 -0.26 -13.47
N LEU A 43 -10.84 -0.35 -12.45
CA LEU A 43 -11.87 0.67 -12.19
C LEU A 43 -11.24 2.04 -11.95
N GLU A 44 -10.14 2.10 -11.20
CA GLU A 44 -9.42 3.34 -10.94
C GLU A 44 -8.79 3.93 -12.20
N THR A 45 -8.13 3.10 -13.00
CA THR A 45 -7.54 3.49 -14.28
C THR A 45 -8.60 4.00 -15.26
N ILE A 46 -9.73 3.30 -15.40
CA ILE A 46 -10.85 3.74 -16.27
C ILE A 46 -11.40 5.08 -15.80
N SER A 47 -11.63 5.22 -14.50
CA SER A 47 -12.19 6.45 -13.92
C SER A 47 -11.28 7.66 -14.10
N LEU A 48 -9.96 7.47 -14.08
CA LEU A 48 -9.00 8.55 -14.37
C LEU A 48 -8.86 8.79 -15.88
N GLY A 49 -8.86 7.72 -16.67
CA GLY A 49 -8.70 7.78 -18.12
C GLY A 49 -9.84 8.53 -18.82
N ILE A 50 -11.06 8.48 -18.27
CA ILE A 50 -12.22 9.16 -18.86
C ILE A 50 -12.14 10.69 -18.78
N VAL A 51 -11.29 11.26 -17.92
CA VAL A 51 -11.14 12.72 -17.78
C VAL A 51 -10.59 13.35 -19.07
N VAL A 52 -9.64 12.67 -19.71
CA VAL A 52 -8.98 13.15 -20.94
C VAL A 52 -9.97 13.37 -22.10
N PRO A 53 -10.79 12.38 -22.51
CA PRO A 53 -11.76 12.58 -23.57
C PRO A 53 -12.85 13.59 -23.20
N ILE A 54 -13.24 13.70 -21.93
CA ILE A 54 -14.21 14.71 -21.46
C ILE A 54 -13.68 16.12 -21.70
N ILE A 55 -12.45 16.41 -21.28
CA ILE A 55 -11.81 17.70 -21.53
C ILE A 55 -11.69 17.94 -23.05
N GLY A 56 -11.38 16.90 -23.81
CA GLY A 56 -11.34 16.96 -25.28
C GLY A 56 -12.68 17.39 -25.89
N ILE A 57 -13.80 16.80 -25.49
CA ILE A 57 -15.15 17.14 -25.98
C ILE A 57 -15.53 18.58 -25.62
N LEU A 58 -15.16 19.03 -24.41
CA LEU A 58 -15.47 20.37 -23.91
C LEU A 58 -14.66 21.47 -24.60
N THR A 59 -13.45 21.17 -25.07
CA THR A 59 -12.50 22.18 -25.57
C THR A 59 -12.33 22.19 -27.08
N GLN A 60 -12.61 21.08 -27.75
CA GLN A 60 -12.37 20.91 -29.19
C GLN A 60 -13.69 20.65 -29.91
N ASP A 61 -13.88 21.27 -31.07
CA ASP A 61 -15.07 21.07 -31.90
C ASP A 61 -15.03 19.76 -32.71
N ASP A 62 -13.83 19.23 -32.98
CA ASP A 62 -13.62 17.98 -33.74
C ASP A 62 -13.49 16.73 -32.85
N TYR A 63 -14.33 16.62 -31.82
CA TYR A 63 -14.28 15.52 -30.85
C TYR A 63 -14.74 14.18 -31.44
N GLN A 64 -15.57 14.21 -32.50
CA GLN A 64 -16.14 13.02 -33.12
C GLN A 64 -15.09 12.16 -33.83
N GLN A 65 -14.08 12.79 -34.47
CA GLN A 65 -12.99 12.05 -35.10
C GLN A 65 -11.98 11.50 -34.10
N LYS A 66 -11.75 12.23 -33.01
CA LYS A 66 -10.72 11.90 -32.02
C LYS A 66 -11.16 10.82 -31.02
N TYR A 67 -12.45 10.73 -30.72
CA TYR A 67 -13.01 9.79 -29.75
C TYR A 67 -14.24 9.05 -30.30
N PRO A 68 -14.09 8.23 -31.37
CA PRO A 68 -15.22 7.56 -32.02
C PRO A 68 -15.98 6.64 -31.06
N PHE A 69 -15.28 6.01 -30.10
CA PHE A 69 -15.90 5.12 -29.12
C PHE A 69 -16.98 5.80 -28.25
N ILE A 70 -16.89 7.11 -28.03
CA ILE A 70 -17.91 7.84 -27.24
C ILE A 70 -19.17 8.02 -28.07
N VAL A 71 -19.00 8.35 -29.36
CA VAL A 71 -20.12 8.49 -30.29
C VAL A 71 -20.79 7.15 -30.53
N ASP A 72 -20.04 6.04 -30.56
CA ASP A 72 -20.60 4.69 -30.69
C ASP A 72 -21.44 4.28 -29.46
N ILE A 73 -21.03 4.66 -28.25
CA ILE A 73 -21.73 4.32 -27.00
C ILE A 73 -22.96 5.19 -26.77
N PHE A 74 -22.85 6.50 -27.01
CA PHE A 74 -23.91 7.48 -26.71
C PHE A 74 -24.77 7.84 -27.93
N GLY A 75 -24.36 7.43 -29.14
CA GLY A 75 -25.04 7.75 -30.40
C GLY A 75 -24.73 9.16 -30.91
N SER A 76 -25.40 9.52 -32.01
CA SER A 76 -25.31 10.85 -32.63
C SER A 76 -26.20 11.88 -31.91
N LEU A 77 -25.93 12.12 -30.63
CA LEU A 77 -26.58 13.17 -29.85
C LEU A 77 -26.08 14.57 -30.25
N SER A 78 -26.84 15.60 -29.92
CA SER A 78 -26.34 16.97 -30.02
C SER A 78 -25.17 17.19 -29.06
N ARG A 79 -24.31 18.20 -29.32
CA ARG A 79 -23.11 18.44 -28.49
C ARG A 79 -23.45 18.65 -27.02
N GLU A 80 -24.49 19.41 -26.73
CA GLU A 80 -24.92 19.71 -25.35
C GLU A 80 -25.46 18.45 -24.65
N GLU A 81 -26.27 17.66 -25.35
CA GLU A 81 -26.78 16.38 -24.83
C GLU A 81 -25.65 15.38 -24.59
N LEU A 82 -24.68 15.29 -25.51
CA LEU A 82 -23.52 14.42 -25.37
C LEU A 82 -22.66 14.80 -24.16
N ILE A 83 -22.36 16.10 -23.99
CA ILE A 83 -21.62 16.59 -22.81
C ILE A 83 -22.37 16.21 -21.54
N SER A 84 -23.68 16.44 -21.48
CA SER A 84 -24.49 16.09 -20.30
C SER A 84 -24.48 14.59 -20.01
N ALA A 85 -24.61 13.74 -21.03
CA ALA A 85 -24.64 12.29 -20.90
C ALA A 85 -23.30 11.74 -20.42
N VAL A 86 -22.19 12.23 -20.97
CA VAL A 86 -20.84 11.82 -20.57
C VAL A 86 -20.52 12.28 -19.14
N MET A 87 -20.96 13.48 -18.74
CA MET A 87 -20.79 13.97 -17.36
C MET A 87 -21.58 13.12 -16.35
N VAL A 88 -22.82 12.74 -16.67
CA VAL A 88 -23.60 11.83 -15.83
C VAL A 88 -22.95 10.45 -15.75
N ALA A 89 -22.47 9.91 -16.87
CA ALA A 89 -21.75 8.64 -16.90
C ALA A 89 -20.45 8.69 -16.08
N MET A 90 -19.71 9.80 -16.13
CA MET A 90 -18.53 10.02 -15.29
C MET A 90 -18.87 9.95 -13.81
N VAL A 91 -19.92 10.66 -13.37
CA VAL A 91 -20.37 10.61 -11.96
C VAL A 91 -20.73 9.18 -11.57
N LEU A 92 -21.45 8.44 -12.42
CA LEU A 92 -21.82 7.06 -12.15
C LEU A 92 -20.58 6.15 -11.99
N ILE A 93 -19.60 6.28 -12.89
CA ILE A 93 -18.34 5.53 -12.85
C ILE A 93 -17.60 5.82 -11.54
N TYR A 94 -17.53 7.08 -11.12
CA TYR A 94 -16.86 7.48 -9.87
C TYR A 94 -17.58 6.89 -8.65
N VAL A 95 -18.92 6.94 -8.62
CA VAL A 95 -19.71 6.34 -7.53
C VAL A 95 -19.49 4.83 -7.45
N VAL A 96 -19.54 4.13 -8.60
CA VAL A 96 -19.30 2.68 -8.67
C VAL A 96 -17.88 2.33 -8.22
N ARG A 97 -16.87 3.08 -8.68
CA ARG A 97 -15.47 2.92 -8.24
C ARG A 97 -15.38 3.07 -6.73
N SER A 98 -15.89 4.17 -6.17
CA SER A 98 -15.78 4.46 -4.73
C SER A 98 -16.47 3.40 -3.88
N LEU A 99 -17.66 2.94 -4.29
CA LEU A 99 -18.38 1.90 -3.59
C LEU A 99 -17.62 0.57 -3.63
N PHE A 100 -17.06 0.21 -4.78
CA PHE A 100 -16.24 -0.99 -4.95
C PHE A 100 -14.98 -0.95 -4.08
N LEU A 101 -14.25 0.17 -4.07
CA LEU A 101 -13.04 0.33 -3.25
C LEU A 101 -13.35 0.27 -1.76
N PHE A 102 -14.43 0.92 -1.33
CA PHE A 102 -14.90 0.85 0.05
C PHE A 102 -15.24 -0.59 0.45
N TRP A 103 -15.98 -1.31 -0.40
CA TRP A 103 -16.31 -2.71 -0.19
C TRP A 103 -15.06 -3.62 -0.14
N SER A 104 -14.12 -3.43 -1.06
CA SER A 104 -12.84 -4.13 -1.09
C SER A 104 -12.05 -3.91 0.21
N LEU A 105 -11.95 -2.65 0.66
CA LEU A 105 -11.30 -2.30 1.92
C LEU A 105 -11.98 -2.98 3.12
N TRP A 106 -13.30 -3.01 3.17
CA TRP A 106 -14.06 -3.69 4.22
C TRP A 106 -13.71 -5.18 4.29
N ILE A 107 -13.65 -5.86 3.14
CA ILE A 107 -13.28 -7.28 3.08
C ILE A 107 -11.84 -7.50 3.52
N GLN A 108 -10.90 -6.64 3.10
CA GLN A 108 -9.49 -6.72 3.50
C GLN A 108 -9.32 -6.57 5.02
N LYS A 109 -10.00 -5.58 5.62
CA LYS A 109 -9.97 -5.37 7.07
C LYS A 109 -10.64 -6.50 7.84
N GLY A 110 -11.78 -7.00 7.34
CA GLY A 110 -12.46 -8.16 7.91
C GLY A 110 -11.59 -9.43 7.89
N PHE A 111 -10.88 -9.66 6.79
CA PHE A 111 -9.92 -10.75 6.66
C PHE A 111 -8.80 -10.65 7.71
N SER A 112 -8.17 -9.48 7.81
CA SER A 112 -7.10 -9.22 8.79
C SER A 112 -7.54 -9.41 10.23
N ALA A 113 -8.72 -8.86 10.59
CA ALA A 113 -9.30 -9.03 11.91
C ALA A 113 -9.60 -10.51 12.23
N SER A 114 -10.11 -11.25 11.25
CA SER A 114 -10.40 -12.67 11.38
C SER A 114 -9.15 -13.52 11.61
N VAL A 115 -8.08 -13.28 10.85
CA VAL A 115 -6.78 -13.97 11.03
C VAL A 115 -6.17 -13.64 12.38
N SER A 116 -6.17 -12.35 12.76
CA SER A 116 -5.67 -11.87 14.05
C SER A 116 -6.40 -12.53 15.22
N GLY A 117 -7.74 -12.54 15.18
CA GLY A 117 -8.57 -13.15 16.22
C GLY A 117 -8.31 -14.65 16.38
N ARG A 118 -8.24 -15.40 15.27
CA ARG A 118 -7.94 -16.84 15.31
C ARG A 118 -6.55 -17.15 15.87
N LEU A 119 -5.53 -16.38 15.47
CA LEU A 119 -4.16 -16.60 15.95
C LEU A 119 -4.05 -16.35 17.44
N SER A 120 -4.67 -15.27 17.94
CA SER A 120 -4.71 -14.96 19.37
C SER A 120 -5.43 -16.05 20.16
N GLN A 121 -6.60 -16.50 19.66
CA GLN A 121 -7.39 -17.56 20.30
C GLN A 121 -6.65 -18.90 20.35
N SER A 122 -5.97 -19.27 19.26
CA SER A 122 -5.20 -20.51 19.18
C SER A 122 -4.03 -20.54 20.17
N LEU A 123 -3.27 -19.44 20.26
CA LEU A 123 -2.18 -19.29 21.22
C LEU A 123 -2.68 -19.32 22.66
N PHE A 124 -3.76 -18.59 22.95
CA PHE A 124 -4.36 -18.57 24.27
C PHE A 124 -4.86 -19.96 24.69
N SER A 125 -5.57 -20.66 23.80
CA SER A 125 -6.00 -22.03 24.05
C SER A 125 -4.84 -23.00 24.25
N THR A 126 -3.72 -22.79 23.55
CA THR A 126 -2.52 -23.61 23.72
C THR A 126 -1.88 -23.37 25.09
N TYR A 127 -1.88 -22.12 25.57
CA TYR A 127 -1.40 -21.77 26.90
C TYR A 127 -2.26 -22.37 28.01
N LEU A 128 -3.59 -22.39 27.87
CA LEU A 128 -4.50 -22.99 28.87
C LEU A 128 -4.33 -24.51 29.03
N ARG A 129 -3.78 -25.19 28.02
CA ARG A 129 -3.56 -26.65 28.04
C ARG A 129 -2.17 -27.05 28.55
N GLN A 130 -1.34 -26.09 28.95
CA GLN A 130 -0.01 -26.36 29.47
C GLN A 130 -0.05 -26.96 30.88
N PRO A 131 0.97 -27.74 31.30
CA PRO A 131 1.02 -28.32 32.63
C PRO A 131 1.08 -27.24 33.71
N TYR A 132 0.54 -27.53 34.90
CA TYR A 132 0.45 -26.57 36.01
C TYR A 132 1.80 -25.90 36.36
N MET A 133 2.91 -26.63 36.27
CA MET A 133 4.26 -26.09 36.50
C MET A 133 4.62 -24.94 35.56
N PHE A 134 4.11 -24.93 34.32
CA PHE A 134 4.31 -23.83 33.38
C PHE A 134 3.63 -22.54 33.85
N HIS A 135 2.46 -22.65 34.48
CA HIS A 135 1.70 -21.50 34.99
C HIS A 135 2.30 -20.93 36.29
N LEU A 136 2.95 -21.75 37.11
CA LEU A 136 3.68 -21.29 38.30
C LEU A 136 4.93 -20.48 37.96
N GLN A 137 5.59 -20.78 36.83
CA GLN A 137 6.84 -20.14 36.43
C GLN A 137 6.65 -18.89 35.57
N ARG A 138 5.43 -18.58 35.12
CA ARG A 138 5.18 -17.46 34.21
C ARG A 138 3.95 -16.64 34.59
N ASN A 139 4.12 -15.32 34.54
CA ASN A 139 3.06 -14.37 34.82
C ASN A 139 2.01 -14.34 33.69
N SER A 140 0.72 -14.49 34.02
CA SER A 140 -0.39 -14.44 33.05
C SER A 140 -0.41 -13.19 32.16
N SER A 141 0.08 -12.04 32.66
CA SER A 141 0.22 -10.82 31.87
C SER A 141 1.22 -10.95 30.72
N THR A 142 2.29 -11.73 30.87
CA THR A 142 3.26 -11.98 29.79
C THR A 142 2.69 -12.91 28.75
N LEU A 143 1.90 -13.92 29.15
CA LEU A 143 1.19 -14.80 28.22
C LEU A 143 0.15 -14.03 27.40
N MET A 144 -0.64 -13.18 28.06
CA MET A 144 -1.61 -12.29 27.40
C MET A 144 -0.92 -11.34 26.41
N ARG A 145 0.20 -10.72 26.83
CA ARG A 145 0.99 -9.84 25.96
C ARG A 145 1.56 -10.60 24.76
N ASN A 146 2.05 -11.83 24.95
CA ASN A 146 2.57 -12.64 23.85
C ASN A 146 1.47 -13.05 22.86
N ALA A 147 0.27 -13.40 23.35
CA ALA A 147 -0.88 -13.69 22.50
C ALA A 147 -1.35 -12.47 21.69
N LYS A 148 -1.24 -11.25 22.23
CA LYS A 148 -1.45 -10.00 21.50
C LYS A 148 -0.31 -9.70 20.53
N ASN A 149 0.94 -9.90 20.92
CA ASN A 149 2.09 -9.67 20.05
C ASN A 149 2.11 -10.63 18.86
N ALA A 150 1.55 -11.83 18.97
CA ALA A 150 1.43 -12.74 17.84
C ALA A 150 0.52 -12.19 16.72
N THR A 151 -0.50 -11.39 17.05
CA THR A 151 -1.32 -10.71 16.04
C THR A 151 -0.58 -9.59 15.34
N ALA A 152 0.55 -9.12 15.90
CA ALA A 152 1.40 -8.11 15.26
C ALA A 152 1.94 -8.59 13.91
N ILE A 153 2.08 -9.91 13.70
CA ILE A 153 2.49 -10.46 12.39
C ILE A 153 1.46 -10.10 11.30
N VAL A 154 0.17 -10.06 11.66
CA VAL A 154 -0.91 -9.70 10.73
C VAL A 154 -0.96 -8.18 10.57
N THR A 155 -1.00 -7.43 11.67
CA THR A 155 -1.16 -5.96 11.61
C THR A 155 0.09 -5.21 11.13
N CYS A 156 1.28 -5.76 11.32
CA CYS A 156 2.55 -5.15 10.88
C CYS A 156 3.15 -5.82 9.65
N GLY A 157 2.61 -6.96 9.22
CA GLY A 157 3.09 -7.70 8.03
C GLY A 157 2.04 -7.76 6.93
N VAL A 158 0.94 -8.46 7.18
CA VAL A 158 -0.10 -8.73 6.17
C VAL A 158 -0.83 -7.45 5.76
N ASP A 159 -1.25 -6.61 6.72
CA ASP A 159 -1.98 -5.37 6.44
C ASP A 159 -1.16 -4.39 5.60
N PRO A 160 0.08 -4.02 5.99
CA PRO A 160 0.91 -3.14 5.18
C PRO A 160 1.23 -3.75 3.82
N PHE A 161 1.41 -5.07 3.74
CA PHE A 161 1.64 -5.74 2.47
C PHE A 161 0.45 -5.65 1.53
N LEU A 162 -0.79 -5.86 2.02
CA LEU A 162 -2.00 -5.71 1.21
C LEU A 162 -2.20 -4.27 0.75
N VAL A 163 -1.91 -3.29 1.61
CA VAL A 163 -1.94 -1.87 1.25
C VAL A 163 -0.91 -1.57 0.16
N LEU A 164 0.35 -1.98 0.35
CA LEU A 164 1.41 -1.81 -0.64
C LEU A 164 1.08 -2.47 -1.99
N LEU A 165 0.45 -3.64 -1.95
CA LEU A 165 0.01 -4.34 -3.16
C LEU A 165 -1.10 -3.55 -3.88
N THR A 166 -2.09 -3.08 -3.12
CA THR A 166 -3.20 -2.28 -3.64
C THR A 166 -2.71 -0.97 -4.25
N ASP A 167 -2.09 -0.14 -3.43
CA ASP A 167 -1.65 1.20 -3.82
C ASP A 167 -0.52 1.13 -4.85
N GLY A 168 0.37 0.13 -4.74
CA GLY A 168 1.47 -0.08 -5.68
C GLY A 168 0.99 -0.45 -7.08
N LEU A 169 0.04 -1.39 -7.20
CA LEU A 169 -0.51 -1.76 -8.52
C LEU A 169 -1.26 -0.59 -9.17
N VAL A 170 -2.02 0.14 -8.37
CA VAL A 170 -2.74 1.34 -8.82
C VAL A 170 -1.76 2.40 -9.29
N ALA A 171 -0.73 2.71 -8.49
CA ALA A 171 0.29 3.68 -8.85
C ALA A 171 0.98 3.29 -10.16
N ILE A 172 1.38 2.03 -10.33
CA ILE A 172 2.01 1.53 -11.57
C ILE A 172 1.06 1.72 -12.75
N ALA A 173 -0.22 1.35 -12.62
CA ALA A 173 -1.20 1.51 -13.68
C ALA A 173 -1.43 2.99 -14.04
N MET A 174 -1.48 3.88 -13.05
CA MET A 174 -1.59 5.33 -13.25
C MET A 174 -0.36 5.92 -13.93
N PHE A 175 0.85 5.51 -13.52
CA PHE A 175 2.09 5.93 -14.18
C PHE A 175 2.13 5.47 -15.64
N ALA A 176 1.74 4.22 -15.92
CA ALA A 176 1.67 3.71 -17.29
C ALA A 176 0.66 4.51 -18.13
N LEU A 177 -0.50 4.84 -17.57
CA LEU A 177 -1.50 5.68 -18.24
C LEU A 177 -0.97 7.08 -18.53
N LEU A 178 -0.31 7.72 -17.58
CA LEU A 178 0.26 9.06 -17.75
C LEU A 178 1.34 9.10 -18.84
N ILE A 179 2.23 8.11 -18.88
CA ILE A 179 3.26 8.00 -19.93
C ILE A 179 2.58 7.82 -21.31
N ALA A 180 1.50 7.05 -21.38
CA ALA A 180 0.77 6.82 -22.64
C ALA A 180 0.01 8.06 -23.12
N VAL A 181 -0.56 8.85 -22.21
CA VAL A 181 -1.37 10.03 -22.55
C VAL A 181 -0.51 11.29 -22.76
N GLU A 182 0.40 11.58 -21.83
CA GLU A 182 1.20 12.80 -21.83
C GLU A 182 2.65 12.51 -21.38
N PRO A 183 3.49 11.97 -22.28
CA PRO A 183 4.84 11.54 -21.94
C PRO A 183 5.75 12.71 -21.52
N VAL A 184 5.61 13.87 -22.15
CA VAL A 184 6.45 15.05 -21.86
C VAL A 184 6.13 15.62 -20.48
N GLY A 185 4.84 15.81 -20.16
CA GLY A 185 4.40 16.27 -18.84
C GLY A 185 4.83 15.29 -17.75
N THR A 186 4.68 13.99 -17.98
CA THR A 186 5.10 12.95 -17.04
C THR A 186 6.60 12.99 -16.77
N LEU A 187 7.43 13.15 -17.80
CA LEU A 187 8.88 13.23 -17.67
C LEU A 187 9.32 14.49 -16.91
N ALA A 188 8.67 15.63 -17.17
CA ALA A 188 8.92 16.87 -16.44
C ALA A 188 8.62 16.72 -14.95
N VAL A 189 7.47 16.14 -14.60
CA VAL A 189 7.08 15.86 -13.21
C VAL A 189 8.09 14.91 -12.54
N LEU A 190 8.48 13.82 -13.22
CA LEU A 190 9.48 12.88 -12.70
C LEU A 190 10.82 13.56 -12.43
N LEU A 191 11.27 14.45 -13.31
CA LEU A 191 12.50 15.21 -13.09
C LEU A 191 12.40 16.12 -11.87
N VAL A 192 11.32 16.89 -11.75
CA VAL A 192 11.12 17.83 -10.63
C VAL A 192 11.06 17.07 -9.30
N PHE A 193 10.26 16.00 -9.21
CA PHE A 193 10.18 15.17 -8.00
C PHE A 193 11.49 14.41 -7.72
N GLY A 194 12.17 13.93 -8.76
CA GLY A 194 13.47 13.26 -8.63
C GLY A 194 14.53 14.19 -8.05
N ILE A 195 14.64 15.42 -8.57
CA ILE A 195 15.57 16.42 -8.05
C ILE A 195 15.18 16.82 -6.62
N SER A 196 13.90 17.06 -6.35
CA SER A 196 13.43 17.45 -5.02
C SER A 196 13.75 16.40 -3.95
N THR A 197 13.46 15.13 -4.24
CA THR A 197 13.77 14.02 -3.32
C THR A 197 15.27 13.82 -3.13
N PHE A 198 16.07 13.95 -4.20
CA PHE A 198 17.52 13.90 -4.12
C PHE A 198 18.09 15.02 -3.23
N VAL A 199 17.64 16.26 -3.42
CA VAL A 199 18.07 17.41 -2.61
C VAL A 199 17.67 17.22 -1.16
N PHE A 200 16.43 16.80 -0.88
CA PHE A 200 15.98 16.54 0.48
C PHE A 200 16.86 15.50 1.18
N HIS A 201 17.19 14.40 0.49
CA HIS A 201 18.04 13.35 1.05
C HIS A 201 19.48 13.81 1.25
N ALA A 202 20.04 14.56 0.29
CA ALA A 202 21.38 15.13 0.39
C ALA A 202 21.51 16.10 1.57
N VAL A 203 20.52 16.99 1.76
CA VAL A 203 20.47 17.92 2.91
C VAL A 203 20.29 17.17 4.23
N GLY A 204 19.43 16.14 4.25
CA GLY A 204 19.22 15.30 5.43
C GLY A 204 20.52 14.64 5.90
N ILE A 205 21.24 13.99 4.98
CA ILE A 205 22.54 13.37 5.27
C ILE A 205 23.56 14.43 5.71
N TRP A 206 23.63 15.56 5.00
CA TRP A 206 24.56 16.63 5.32
C TRP A 206 24.33 17.17 6.75
N ASN A 207 23.07 17.39 7.14
CA ASN A 207 22.71 17.88 8.47
C ASN A 207 23.04 16.85 9.58
N ILE A 208 22.82 15.55 9.32
CA ILE A 208 23.21 14.48 10.25
C ILE A 208 24.74 14.47 10.43
N ASN A 209 25.52 14.48 9.35
CA ASN A 209 26.98 14.49 9.41
C ASN A 209 27.53 15.73 10.11
N PHE A 210 26.93 16.91 9.88
CA PHE A 210 27.32 18.14 10.54
C PHE A 210 27.08 18.09 12.05
N ARG A 211 25.93 17.56 12.51
CA ARG A 211 25.62 17.38 13.94
C ARG A 211 26.57 16.38 14.61
N VAL A 212 26.91 15.29 13.93
CA VAL A 212 27.86 14.28 14.44
C VAL A 212 29.29 14.85 14.57
N SER A 213 29.74 15.65 13.60
CA SER A 213 31.06 16.30 13.64
C SER A 213 31.17 17.34 14.76
N LYS A 214 30.11 18.13 14.98
CA LYS A 214 30.06 19.13 16.06
C LYS A 214 30.09 18.49 17.45
N ASN A 215 29.41 17.35 17.63
CA ASN A 215 29.45 16.62 18.90
C ASN A 215 30.85 16.06 19.22
N HIS A 216 31.55 15.47 18.24
CA HIS A 216 32.92 14.95 18.45
C HIS A 216 33.92 16.06 18.84
N SER A 217 33.83 17.23 18.21
CA SER A 217 34.70 18.37 18.54
C SER A 217 34.42 18.97 19.93
N SER A 218 33.16 18.96 20.39
CA SER A 218 32.82 19.37 21.77
C SER A 218 33.27 18.36 22.82
N THR A 219 33.17 17.05 22.55
CA THR A 219 33.62 16.00 23.47
C THR A 219 35.15 15.99 23.62
N ASN A 220 35.89 16.17 22.51
CA ASN A 220 37.36 16.26 22.57
C ASN A 220 37.85 17.51 23.33
N ARG A 221 37.13 18.64 23.25
CA ARG A 221 37.41 19.83 24.08
C ARG A 221 37.14 19.61 25.56
N GLN A 222 36.12 18.83 25.94
CA GLN A 222 35.82 18.55 27.36
C GLN A 222 36.79 17.54 27.98
N LEU A 223 37.37 16.63 27.19
CA LEU A 223 38.33 15.64 27.66
C LEU A 223 39.79 16.15 27.71
N GLY A 224 40.04 17.43 27.37
CA GLY A 224 41.39 18.00 27.39
C GLY A 224 42.36 17.36 26.38
N LEU A 225 41.86 16.60 25.41
CA LEU A 225 42.65 15.89 24.39
C LEU A 225 42.91 16.79 23.17
N SER A 226 43.30 18.05 23.39
CA SER A 226 43.93 18.85 22.33
C SER A 226 45.44 18.77 22.51
N SER A 227 46.08 17.90 21.73
CA SER A 227 47.51 18.01 21.41
C SER A 227 47.70 19.03 20.30
#